data_AF-A0A258B0X0-F1
#
_entry.id   AF-A0A258B0X0-F1
#
_cell.length_a   1.000
_cell.length_b   1.000
_cell.length_c   1.000
_cell.angle_alpha   90.00
_cell.angle_beta   90.00
_cell.angle_gamma   90.00
#
_symmetry.space_group_name_H-M   'P 1'
#
loop_
_entity.id
_entity.type
_entity.pdbx_description
1 polymer ?
#
loop_
_entity_poly.entity_id
_entity_poly.type
_entity_poly.pdbx_seq_one_letter_code
_entity_poly.pdbx_strand_id
1 'polypeptide(L)'
;MSASKKTATAGITALLIIAVIVAVNFLVGGVGFGNLRLDLTEDGLFTLSTGTKNILSHINADEPVTIKFYSTNDDRVMPNLLKPHARAIEDLLLEYEKQSQGNVALEVIHPNPDSDDEQKAKDDEIRGMTVNQEGDQIYLGLTVQCLDRKEILPFLNPEDAMAFEYDVSRAIAKVIKPSKIIIGVMSAMPISGTPSMPFQQQRGPEAWAVVQQLKADYEVRDLPMTSDKIDADITVLLVVHPADITKSAEFAIDQYLLGGGNVVAFVDPQSLLAQAMSSQPNPMTGQPGSMINTSSELPNLFKSWGVSYQKDMVVADMNYRGVLQNRPMPTALQLPNKAINQDDRVTSGLQSLTLMNAGAFGIDRKEGLNVVTLATSSEASEMIDTAAAEKLRREPLVNFIPSGRKQVLGVRISGKFKTAFPDGKPEAPAAPKETGGAEQDASAPAAAGAATPAAPKT
;
A
#
# COMPACT_ATOMS: atom_id res chain seq x y z
N MET A 1 -16.36 -84.12 22.19
CA MET A 1 -15.48 -83.60 21.12
C MET A 1 -15.72 -82.09 20.94
N SER A 2 -15.03 -81.21 21.67
CA SER A 2 -15.15 -79.74 21.46
C SER A 2 -13.92 -78.91 21.90
N ALA A 3 -12.82 -79.55 22.32
CA ALA A 3 -11.64 -78.82 22.80
C ALA A 3 -10.53 -78.66 21.73
N SER A 4 -10.52 -79.47 20.67
CA SER A 4 -9.41 -79.49 19.70
C SER A 4 -9.55 -78.49 18.53
N LYS A 5 -10.75 -77.94 18.27
CA LYS A 5 -10.93 -76.95 17.19
C LYS A 5 -10.51 -75.53 17.58
N LYS A 6 -10.69 -75.11 18.84
CA LYS A 6 -10.40 -73.73 19.28
C LYS A 6 -8.90 -73.40 19.32
N THR A 7 -8.05 -74.36 19.69
CA THR A 7 -6.59 -74.17 19.75
C THR A 7 -5.95 -74.13 18.35
N ALA A 8 -6.47 -74.92 17.40
CA ALA A 8 -6.03 -74.89 16.01
C ALA A 8 -6.38 -73.55 15.33
N THR A 9 -7.57 -72.99 15.57
CA THR A 9 -7.95 -71.67 15.02
C THR A 9 -7.11 -70.55 15.61
N ALA A 10 -6.84 -70.57 16.92
CA ALA A 10 -6.00 -69.55 17.57
C ALA A 10 -4.54 -69.56 17.07
N GLY A 11 -3.97 -70.74 16.80
CA GLY A 11 -2.63 -70.87 16.24
C GLY A 11 -2.53 -70.33 14.80
N ILE A 12 -3.56 -70.56 13.99
CA ILE A 12 -3.63 -70.05 12.61
C ILE A 12 -3.79 -68.52 12.59
N THR A 13 -4.61 -67.97 13.49
CA THR A 13 -4.76 -66.51 13.61
C THR A 13 -3.46 -65.84 14.07
N ALA A 14 -2.74 -66.43 15.03
CA ALA A 14 -1.46 -65.89 15.48
C ALA A 14 -0.40 -65.91 14.37
N LEU A 15 -0.31 -66.99 13.60
CA LEU A 15 0.60 -67.10 12.45
C LEU A 15 0.26 -66.10 11.34
N LEU A 16 -1.02 -65.86 11.08
CA LEU A 16 -1.46 -64.85 10.11
C LEU A 16 -1.10 -63.43 10.58
N ILE A 17 -1.28 -63.11 11.86
CA ILE A 17 -0.90 -61.80 12.41
C ILE A 17 0.62 -61.59 12.29
N ILE A 18 1.42 -62.60 12.63
CA ILE A 18 2.88 -62.53 12.50
C ILE A 18 3.28 -62.37 11.02
N ALA A 19 2.66 -63.11 10.11
CA ALA A 19 2.92 -62.99 8.68
C ALA A 19 2.58 -61.60 8.14
N VAL A 20 1.47 -61.00 8.59
CA VAL A 20 1.09 -59.62 8.25
C VAL A 20 2.09 -58.61 8.81
N ILE A 21 2.52 -58.77 10.07
CA ILE A 21 3.52 -57.86 10.68
C ILE A 21 4.85 -57.95 9.94
N VAL A 22 5.30 -59.15 9.56
CA VAL A 22 6.54 -59.35 8.79
C VAL A 22 6.39 -58.78 7.38
N ALA A 23 5.25 -58.97 6.72
CA ALA A 23 4.99 -58.40 5.40
C ALA A 23 4.94 -56.86 5.43
N VAL A 24 4.33 -56.27 6.47
CA VAL A 24 4.32 -54.82 6.68
C VAL A 24 5.72 -54.30 6.96
N ASN A 25 6.49 -54.94 7.84
CA ASN A 25 7.89 -54.54 8.09
C ASN A 25 8.78 -54.70 6.85
N PHE A 26 8.55 -55.72 6.02
CA PHE A 26 9.29 -55.93 4.78
C PHE A 26 8.88 -54.91 3.71
N LEU A 27 7.61 -54.52 3.63
CA LEU A 27 7.13 -53.45 2.75
C LEU A 27 7.64 -52.08 3.17
N VAL A 28 7.67 -51.80 4.48
CA VAL A 28 8.16 -50.52 5.04
C VAL A 28 9.70 -50.44 4.98
N GLY A 29 10.41 -51.56 5.14
CA GLY A 29 11.88 -51.58 5.16
C GLY A 29 12.57 -51.93 3.83
N GLY A 30 11.90 -52.65 2.91
CA GLY A 30 12.53 -53.25 1.72
C GLY A 30 12.15 -52.61 0.38
N VAL A 31 11.05 -51.86 0.32
CA VAL A 31 10.63 -51.11 -0.87
C VAL A 31 10.74 -49.64 -0.50
N GLY A 32 11.56 -48.86 -1.19
CA GLY A 32 11.94 -47.48 -0.86
C GLY A 32 10.81 -46.43 -0.82
N PHE A 33 9.76 -46.67 -0.04
CA PHE A 33 8.71 -45.73 0.35
C PHE A 33 9.15 -44.80 1.49
N GLY A 34 10.38 -44.94 2.01
CA GLY A 34 10.95 -44.13 3.09
C GLY A 34 11.09 -42.62 2.81
N ASN A 35 10.75 -42.16 1.60
CA ASN A 35 10.71 -40.73 1.26
C ASN A 35 9.31 -40.13 1.26
N LEU A 36 8.26 -40.91 1.54
CA LEU A 36 6.92 -40.37 1.75
C LEU A 36 6.70 -40.13 3.26
N ARG A 37 7.28 -39.04 3.77
CA ARG A 37 6.83 -38.45 5.04
C ARG A 37 5.43 -37.88 4.80
N LEU A 38 4.41 -38.72 4.92
CA LEU A 38 3.05 -38.27 5.12
C LEU A 38 2.99 -37.68 6.53
N ASP A 39 3.02 -36.36 6.60
CA ASP A 39 2.84 -35.60 7.83
C ASP A 39 1.43 -35.89 8.37
N LEU A 40 1.38 -36.60 9.51
CA LEU A 40 0.16 -36.96 10.23
C LEU A 40 -0.03 -36.07 11.46
N THR A 41 0.54 -34.86 11.45
CA THR A 41 0.18 -33.82 12.42
C THR A 41 -1.11 -33.14 11.99
N GLU A 42 -1.97 -32.85 12.97
CA GLU A 42 -3.35 -32.36 12.75
C GLU A 42 -3.42 -30.98 12.07
N ASP A 43 -2.27 -30.30 11.91
CA ASP A 43 -2.17 -28.92 11.40
C ASP A 43 -1.38 -28.76 10.08
N GLY A 44 -0.79 -29.81 9.50
CA GLY A 44 -0.08 -29.71 8.21
C GLY A 44 1.05 -28.66 8.15
N LEU A 45 1.69 -28.39 9.29
CA LEU A 45 2.58 -27.24 9.54
C LEU A 45 3.83 -27.17 8.64
N PHE A 46 4.15 -28.25 7.92
CA PHE A 46 5.34 -28.34 7.06
C PHE A 46 5.03 -28.56 5.57
N THR A 47 3.79 -28.29 5.14
CA THR A 47 3.42 -28.36 3.72
C THR A 47 3.19 -26.96 3.16
N LEU A 48 3.98 -26.57 2.15
CA LEU A 48 3.78 -25.30 1.45
C LEU A 48 2.36 -25.20 0.90
N SER A 49 1.76 -24.02 1.03
CA SER A 49 0.45 -23.70 0.49
C SER A 49 0.41 -23.86 -1.03
N THR A 50 -0.81 -23.99 -1.57
CA THR A 50 -1.00 -24.07 -3.02
C THR A 50 -0.51 -22.80 -3.72
N GLY A 51 -0.65 -21.63 -3.07
CA GLY A 51 -0.15 -20.36 -3.59
C GLY A 51 1.36 -20.36 -3.74
N THR A 52 2.07 -20.80 -2.71
CA THR A 52 3.53 -20.94 -2.71
C THR A 52 4.02 -21.90 -3.77
N LYS A 53 3.42 -23.10 -3.87
CA LYS A 53 3.76 -24.07 -4.92
C LYS A 53 3.56 -23.51 -6.33
N ASN A 54 2.48 -22.75 -6.54
CA ASN A 54 2.27 -22.07 -7.81
C ASN A 54 3.38 -21.05 -8.08
N ILE A 55 3.79 -20.23 -7.11
CA ILE A 55 4.89 -19.28 -7.30
C ILE A 55 6.19 -20.00 -7.67
N LEU A 56 6.54 -21.07 -6.93
CA LEU A 56 7.74 -21.88 -7.20
C LEU A 56 7.73 -22.49 -8.61
N SER A 57 6.56 -22.90 -9.12
CA SER A 57 6.44 -23.45 -10.48
C SER A 57 6.67 -22.43 -11.61
N HIS A 58 6.65 -21.13 -11.30
CA HIS A 58 6.90 -20.07 -12.27
C HIS A 58 8.37 -19.59 -12.28
N ILE A 59 9.23 -20.15 -11.43
CA ILE A 59 10.65 -19.83 -11.44
C ILE A 59 11.28 -20.40 -12.72
N ASN A 60 12.00 -19.56 -13.46
CA ASN A 60 12.75 -20.00 -14.62
C ASN A 60 13.98 -20.77 -14.17
N ALA A 61 14.17 -22.00 -14.65
CA ALA A 61 15.29 -22.85 -14.28
C ALA A 61 16.67 -22.26 -14.68
N ASP A 62 16.69 -21.40 -15.70
CA ASP A 62 17.91 -20.69 -16.13
C ASP A 62 18.24 -19.47 -15.24
N GLU A 63 17.30 -19.05 -14.40
CA GLU A 63 17.42 -17.91 -13.48
C GLU A 63 16.98 -18.36 -12.06
N PRO A 64 17.76 -19.25 -11.40
CA PRO A 64 17.39 -19.76 -10.09
C PRO A 64 17.40 -18.66 -9.03
N VAL A 65 16.54 -18.83 -8.02
CA VAL A 65 16.44 -17.93 -6.88
C VAL A 65 17.37 -18.41 -5.78
N THR A 66 18.19 -17.52 -5.23
CA THR A 66 18.98 -17.79 -4.02
C THR A 66 18.31 -17.14 -2.82
N ILE A 67 18.06 -17.93 -1.77
CA ILE A 67 17.65 -17.42 -0.46
C ILE A 67 18.86 -17.51 0.45
N LYS A 68 19.38 -16.36 0.92
CA LYS A 68 20.38 -16.34 1.97
C LYS A 68 19.70 -16.13 3.31
N PHE A 69 19.70 -17.15 4.16
CA PHE A 69 19.14 -17.09 5.51
C PHE A 69 20.24 -16.81 6.52
N TYR A 70 20.14 -15.67 7.21
CA TYR A 70 21.06 -15.24 8.24
C TYR A 70 20.48 -15.59 9.59
N SER A 71 21.15 -16.50 10.30
CA SER A 71 20.78 -16.88 11.67
C SER A 71 22.02 -17.05 12.52
N THR A 72 22.23 -16.12 13.47
CA THR A 72 23.25 -16.28 14.51
C THR A 72 23.02 -17.61 15.24
N ASN A 73 24.08 -18.43 15.34
CA ASN A 73 24.01 -19.76 15.97
C ASN A 73 24.87 -19.87 17.25
N ASP A 74 25.53 -18.79 17.65
CA ASP A 74 26.27 -18.72 18.91
C ASP A 74 25.31 -18.73 20.12
N ASP A 75 25.34 -19.84 20.86
CA ASP A 75 24.50 -20.08 22.04
C ASP A 75 24.71 -19.05 23.17
N ARG A 76 25.84 -18.33 23.19
CA ARG A 76 26.15 -17.33 24.21
C ARG A 76 25.34 -16.05 24.04
N VAL A 77 25.00 -15.71 22.79
CA VAL A 77 24.30 -14.46 22.44
C VAL A 77 22.88 -14.71 21.92
N MET A 78 22.63 -15.84 21.25
CA MET A 78 21.31 -16.14 20.67
C MET A 78 20.26 -16.37 21.77
N PRO A 79 19.23 -15.52 21.90
CA PRO A 79 18.22 -15.67 22.94
C PRO A 79 17.48 -17.01 22.82
N ASN A 80 17.29 -17.70 23.95
CA ASN A 80 16.61 -19.02 23.98
C ASN A 80 15.19 -18.99 23.39
N LEU A 81 14.51 -17.83 23.44
CA LEU A 81 13.19 -17.63 22.83
C LEU A 81 13.23 -17.66 21.29
N LEU A 82 14.35 -17.25 20.68
CA LEU A 82 14.49 -17.16 19.22
C LEU A 82 15.00 -18.46 18.59
N LYS A 83 15.71 -19.32 19.33
CA LYS A 83 16.27 -20.57 18.79
C LYS A 83 15.21 -21.49 18.14
N PRO A 84 14.04 -21.74 18.76
CA PRO A 84 12.99 -22.56 18.12
C PRO A 84 12.41 -21.89 16.88
N HIS A 85 12.28 -20.56 16.90
CA HIS A 85 11.75 -19.79 15.78
C HIS A 85 12.71 -19.82 14.57
N ALA A 86 14.01 -19.61 14.79
CA ALA A 86 15.02 -19.70 13.75
C ALA A 86 15.06 -21.08 13.09
N ARG A 87 14.93 -22.16 13.88
CA ARG A 87 14.83 -23.54 13.34
C ARG A 87 13.57 -23.74 12.50
N ALA A 88 12.42 -23.24 12.97
CA ALA A 88 11.17 -23.35 12.21
C ALA A 88 11.23 -22.60 10.87
N ILE A 89 11.92 -21.44 10.84
CA ILE A 89 12.20 -20.71 9.61
C ILE A 89 13.09 -21.52 8.68
N GLU A 90 14.21 -22.05 9.17
CA GLU A 90 15.14 -22.87 8.39
C GLU A 90 14.43 -24.09 7.80
N ASP A 91 13.64 -24.80 8.61
CA ASP A 91 12.84 -25.95 8.18
C ASP A 91 11.85 -25.58 7.06
N LEU A 92 11.19 -24.42 7.16
CA LEU A 92 10.33 -23.93 6.09
C LEU A 92 11.12 -23.65 4.81
N LEU A 93 12.25 -22.94 4.90
CA LEU A 93 13.07 -22.59 3.74
C LEU A 93 13.67 -23.82 3.06
N LEU A 94 14.01 -24.86 3.82
CA LEU A 94 14.43 -26.15 3.26
C LEU A 94 13.31 -26.82 2.46
N GLU A 95 12.04 -26.67 2.88
CA GLU A 95 10.91 -27.17 2.10
C GLU A 95 10.70 -26.35 0.81
N TYR A 96 10.99 -25.04 0.81
CA TYR A 96 11.05 -24.24 -0.43
C TYR A 96 12.08 -24.79 -1.42
N GLU A 97 13.33 -25.00 -0.97
CA GLU A 97 14.40 -25.57 -1.79
C GLU A 97 13.99 -26.94 -2.37
N LYS A 98 13.49 -27.84 -1.51
CA LYS A 98 13.08 -29.19 -1.90
C LYS A 98 11.91 -29.22 -2.88
N GLN A 99 10.90 -28.37 -2.69
CA GLN A 99 9.73 -28.31 -3.58
C GLN A 99 10.01 -27.56 -4.89
N SER A 100 11.05 -26.71 -4.93
CA SER A 100 11.42 -25.93 -6.12
C SER A 100 12.05 -26.76 -7.24
N GLN A 101 12.41 -28.02 -6.99
CA GLN A 101 13.09 -28.90 -7.96
C GLN A 101 14.42 -28.33 -8.49
N GLY A 102 15.15 -27.59 -7.64
CA GLY A 102 16.45 -26.98 -7.99
C GLY A 102 16.37 -25.53 -8.46
N ASN A 103 15.17 -24.95 -8.52
CA ASN A 103 14.98 -23.55 -8.91
C ASN A 103 15.14 -22.56 -7.76
N VAL A 104 15.19 -23.05 -6.51
CA VAL A 104 15.54 -22.28 -5.31
C VAL A 104 16.76 -22.95 -4.68
N ALA A 105 17.76 -22.15 -4.32
CA ALA A 105 18.92 -22.58 -3.54
C ALA A 105 18.94 -21.85 -2.19
N LEU A 106 19.07 -22.59 -1.10
CA LEU A 106 19.17 -22.04 0.26
C LEU A 106 20.64 -21.97 0.70
N GLU A 107 21.12 -20.78 1.05
CA GLU A 107 22.38 -20.58 1.76
C GLU A 107 22.09 -20.18 3.21
N VAL A 108 22.53 -20.99 4.17
CA VAL A 108 22.45 -20.65 5.60
C VAL A 108 23.77 -20.02 6.04
N ILE A 109 23.70 -18.82 6.60
CA ILE A 109 24.84 -18.00 7.03
C ILE A 109 24.73 -17.73 8.52
N HIS A 110 25.84 -17.85 9.24
CA HIS A 110 25.88 -17.74 10.70
C HIS A 110 26.68 -16.51 11.15
N PRO A 111 26.07 -15.31 11.12
CA PRO A 111 26.70 -14.05 11.54
C PRO A 111 26.83 -14.02 13.08
N ASN A 112 27.88 -14.65 13.58
CA ASN A 112 28.27 -14.59 14.99
C ASN A 112 29.10 -13.32 15.24
N PRO A 113 29.14 -12.80 16.47
CA PRO A 113 29.94 -11.62 16.80
C PRO A 113 31.40 -11.77 16.35
N ASP A 114 31.97 -10.71 15.78
CA ASP A 114 33.36 -10.63 15.31
C ASP A 114 33.71 -11.63 14.18
N SER A 115 32.73 -12.02 13.36
CA SER A 115 32.93 -12.93 12.23
C SER A 115 32.80 -12.23 10.86
N ASP A 116 33.42 -12.81 9.82
CA ASP A 116 33.25 -12.34 8.44
C ASP A 116 31.78 -12.41 7.98
N ASP A 117 31.02 -13.38 8.48
CA ASP A 117 29.59 -13.52 8.20
C ASP A 117 28.76 -12.40 8.82
N GLU A 118 29.21 -11.82 9.94
CA GLU A 118 28.62 -10.61 10.52
C GLU A 118 28.72 -9.41 9.56
N GLN A 119 29.85 -9.27 8.88
CA GLN A 119 30.04 -8.23 7.87
C GLN A 119 29.14 -8.48 6.66
N LYS A 120 29.03 -9.73 6.19
CA LYS A 120 28.11 -10.08 5.09
C LYS A 120 26.65 -9.74 5.42
N ALA A 121 26.22 -9.96 6.67
CA ALA A 121 24.87 -9.61 7.10
C ALA A 121 24.62 -8.10 7.00
N LYS A 122 25.61 -7.27 7.39
CA LYS A 122 25.55 -5.81 7.26
C LYS A 122 25.52 -5.36 5.80
N ASP A 123 26.36 -5.96 4.96
CA ASP A 123 26.43 -5.66 3.52
C ASP A 123 25.12 -6.02 2.79
N ASP A 124 24.45 -7.09 3.24
CA ASP A 124 23.13 -7.49 2.75
C ASP A 124 21.96 -6.81 3.49
N GLU A 125 22.24 -5.76 4.26
CA GLU A 125 21.28 -4.89 4.97
C GLU A 125 20.37 -5.65 5.96
N ILE A 126 20.84 -6.77 6.49
CA ILE A 126 20.18 -7.49 7.58
C ILE A 126 20.37 -6.71 8.88
N ARG A 127 19.26 -6.47 9.59
CA ARG A 127 19.26 -5.67 10.81
C ARG A 127 19.76 -6.50 11.98
N GLY A 128 20.88 -6.07 12.56
CA GLY A 128 21.35 -6.57 13.85
C GLY A 128 20.46 -6.10 15.01
N MET A 129 20.23 -6.99 15.97
CA MET A 129 19.55 -6.69 17.23
C MET A 129 20.52 -6.83 18.41
N THR A 130 20.70 -5.76 19.17
CA THR A 130 21.51 -5.79 20.40
C THR A 130 20.85 -6.66 21.46
N VAL A 131 21.58 -7.64 21.99
CA VAL A 131 21.04 -8.59 22.99
C VAL A 131 21.62 -8.45 24.39
N ASN A 132 22.71 -7.70 24.56
CA ASN A 132 23.35 -7.49 25.85
C ASN A 132 23.93 -6.06 25.99
N GLN A 133 24.46 -5.76 27.17
CA GLN A 133 25.07 -4.45 27.47
C GLN A 133 26.45 -4.27 26.84
N GLU A 134 27.09 -5.36 26.40
CA GLU A 134 28.39 -5.35 25.71
C GLU A 134 28.25 -4.90 24.25
N GLY A 135 27.01 -4.90 23.73
CA GLY A 135 26.69 -4.44 22.38
C GLY A 135 26.61 -5.57 21.35
N ASP A 136 26.68 -6.83 21.78
CA ASP A 136 26.59 -7.98 20.88
C ASP A 136 25.30 -7.94 20.08
N GLN A 137 25.45 -8.14 18.78
CA GLN A 137 24.36 -8.20 17.82
C GLN A 137 24.03 -9.64 17.49
N ILE A 138 22.73 -9.93 17.39
CA ILE A 138 22.25 -11.13 16.70
C ILE A 138 21.58 -10.71 15.39
N TYR A 139 21.58 -11.61 14.42
CA TYR A 139 20.91 -11.42 13.15
C TYR A 139 19.98 -12.61 12.90
N LEU A 140 18.74 -12.28 12.52
CA LEU A 140 17.72 -13.25 12.14
C LEU A 140 16.91 -12.66 10.99
N GLY A 141 17.38 -12.84 9.76
CA GLY A 141 16.85 -12.20 8.56
C GLY A 141 17.15 -13.02 7.32
N LEU A 142 16.65 -12.58 6.17
CA LEU A 142 17.00 -13.24 4.90
C LEU A 142 17.01 -12.26 3.74
N THR A 143 17.74 -12.63 2.69
CA THR A 143 17.61 -12.04 1.37
C THR A 143 17.10 -13.07 0.38
N VAL A 144 16.32 -12.61 -0.59
CA VAL A 144 15.87 -13.40 -1.74
C VAL A 144 16.42 -12.73 -2.98
N GLN A 145 17.18 -13.45 -3.79
CA GLN A 145 17.90 -12.89 -4.93
C GLN A 145 17.66 -13.72 -6.20
N CYS A 146 17.49 -13.04 -7.33
CA CYS A 146 17.45 -13.64 -8.66
C CYS A 146 18.16 -12.70 -9.63
N LEU A 147 19.28 -13.15 -10.22
CA LEU A 147 20.17 -12.29 -11.02
C LEU A 147 20.61 -11.03 -10.25
N ASP A 148 20.27 -9.85 -10.76
CA ASP A 148 20.56 -8.52 -10.20
C ASP A 148 19.49 -8.02 -9.21
N ARG A 149 18.37 -8.74 -9.07
CA ARG A 149 17.23 -8.34 -8.22
C ARG A 149 17.36 -8.97 -6.84
N LYS A 150 17.18 -8.16 -5.79
CA LYS A 150 17.29 -8.57 -4.38
C LYS A 150 16.14 -7.98 -3.57
N GLU A 151 15.44 -8.82 -2.82
CA GLU A 151 14.50 -8.43 -1.77
C GLU A 151 15.08 -8.80 -0.41
N ILE A 152 14.85 -7.95 0.59
CA ILE A 152 15.43 -8.07 1.92
C ILE A 152 14.31 -8.16 2.95
N LEU A 153 14.33 -9.21 3.77
CA LEU A 153 13.55 -9.31 5.01
C LEU A 153 14.53 -9.05 6.16
N PRO A 154 14.63 -7.80 6.64
CA PRO A 154 15.77 -7.36 7.45
C PRO A 154 15.79 -7.96 8.84
N PHE A 155 14.63 -8.38 9.37
CA PHE A 155 14.51 -9.10 10.62
C PHE A 155 13.20 -9.92 10.63
N LEU A 156 13.25 -11.14 11.15
CA LEU A 156 12.11 -12.07 11.22
C LEU A 156 11.63 -12.18 12.67
N ASN A 157 10.51 -11.52 12.98
CA ASN A 157 9.96 -11.53 14.34
C ASN A 157 9.16 -12.81 14.60
N PRO A 158 9.25 -13.38 15.81
CA PRO A 158 8.39 -14.48 16.22
C PRO A 158 6.89 -14.16 16.17
N GLU A 159 6.51 -12.89 16.33
CA GLU A 159 5.12 -12.42 16.28
C GLU A 159 4.50 -12.58 14.88
N ASP A 160 5.34 -12.57 13.82
CA ASP A 160 4.93 -12.64 12.42
C ASP A 160 5.02 -14.07 11.85
N ALA A 161 5.24 -15.09 12.69
CA ALA A 161 5.50 -16.47 12.25
C ALA A 161 4.42 -17.04 11.31
N MET A 162 3.15 -16.65 11.49
CA MET A 162 2.04 -17.09 10.64
C MET A 162 2.05 -16.46 9.24
N ALA A 163 2.73 -15.31 9.06
CA ALA A 163 2.85 -14.61 7.79
C ALA A 163 4.14 -14.96 7.03
N PHE A 164 5.08 -15.66 7.67
CA PHE A 164 6.41 -15.89 7.12
C PHE A 164 6.40 -16.58 5.75
N GLU A 165 5.56 -17.61 5.56
CA GLU A 165 5.42 -18.26 4.25
C GLU A 165 4.96 -17.25 3.18
N TYR A 166 3.99 -16.40 3.50
CA TYR A 166 3.49 -15.38 2.58
C TYR A 166 4.58 -14.35 2.23
N ASP A 167 5.34 -13.90 3.22
CA ASP A 167 6.39 -12.90 3.02
C ASP A 167 7.54 -13.42 2.14
N VAL A 168 7.99 -14.66 2.37
CA VAL A 168 9.01 -15.33 1.54
C VAL A 168 8.49 -15.55 0.13
N SER A 169 7.27 -16.07 -0.01
CA SER A 169 6.62 -16.27 -1.31
C SER A 169 6.50 -14.98 -2.12
N ARG A 170 6.13 -13.88 -1.46
CA ARG A 170 6.04 -12.54 -2.07
C ARG A 170 7.42 -12.06 -2.54
N ALA A 171 8.44 -12.21 -1.70
CA ALA A 171 9.81 -11.84 -2.06
C ALA A 171 10.32 -12.63 -3.28
N ILE A 172 10.06 -13.94 -3.33
CA ILE A 172 10.38 -14.80 -4.49
C ILE A 172 9.64 -14.30 -5.73
N ALA A 173 8.32 -14.10 -5.64
CA ALA A 173 7.50 -13.64 -6.76
C ALA A 173 8.03 -12.32 -7.37
N LYS A 174 8.50 -11.40 -6.51
CA LYS A 174 9.01 -10.09 -6.93
C LYS A 174 10.37 -10.18 -7.63
N VAL A 175 11.27 -11.06 -7.19
CA VAL A 175 12.58 -11.23 -7.86
C VAL A 175 12.49 -12.07 -9.14
N ILE A 176 11.53 -12.98 -9.29
CA ILE A 176 11.37 -13.76 -10.54
C ILE A 176 10.54 -13.01 -11.58
N LYS A 177 9.63 -12.15 -11.15
CA LYS A 177 8.78 -11.34 -12.03
C LYS A 177 8.61 -9.96 -11.42
N PRO A 178 9.53 -9.02 -11.71
CA PRO A 178 9.38 -7.64 -11.24
C PRO A 178 8.02 -7.10 -11.71
N SER A 179 7.30 -6.49 -10.77
CA SER A 179 6.02 -5.83 -11.07
C SER A 179 6.29 -4.77 -12.15
N LYS A 180 5.66 -4.91 -13.32
CA LYS A 180 5.60 -3.83 -14.32
C LYS A 180 4.45 -2.86 -14.05
N ILE A 181 3.72 -3.04 -12.94
CA ILE A 181 2.57 -2.22 -12.64
C ILE A 181 3.08 -0.99 -11.90
N ILE A 182 2.93 0.15 -12.56
CA ILE A 182 3.34 1.44 -12.04
C ILE A 182 2.09 2.22 -11.66
N ILE A 183 2.01 2.62 -10.41
CA ILE A 183 0.90 3.39 -9.87
C ILE A 183 1.35 4.85 -9.77
N GLY A 184 0.72 5.71 -10.57
CA GLY A 184 0.87 7.16 -10.42
C GLY A 184 0.01 7.65 -9.26
N VAL A 185 0.57 8.46 -8.37
CA VAL A 185 -0.15 9.05 -7.23
C VAL A 185 -0.13 10.56 -7.37
N MET A 186 -1.29 11.17 -7.54
CA MET A 186 -1.48 12.61 -7.60
C MET A 186 -2.29 13.04 -6.37
N SER A 187 -1.65 13.74 -5.43
CA SER A 187 -2.28 14.16 -4.17
C SER A 187 -1.87 15.58 -3.76
N ALA A 188 -2.82 16.35 -3.23
CA ALA A 188 -2.53 17.66 -2.64
C ALA A 188 -1.97 17.55 -1.21
N MET A 189 -2.02 16.35 -0.64
CA MET A 189 -1.50 16.00 0.68
C MET A 189 -0.25 15.11 0.53
N PRO A 190 0.72 15.16 1.47
CA PRO A 190 1.96 14.39 1.42
C PRO A 190 1.76 12.91 1.79
N ILE A 191 0.85 12.22 1.10
CA ILE A 191 0.43 10.84 1.43
C ILE A 191 1.52 9.80 1.16
N SER A 192 2.48 10.12 0.30
CA SER A 192 3.62 9.26 -0.03
C SER A 192 4.79 9.39 0.94
N GLY A 193 4.64 10.25 1.96
CA GLY A 193 5.68 10.61 2.91
C GLY A 193 6.68 11.60 2.31
N THR A 194 7.50 12.19 3.17
CA THR A 194 8.61 13.05 2.75
C THR A 194 9.93 12.43 3.21
N PRO A 195 10.94 12.30 2.33
CA PRO A 195 12.25 11.81 2.73
C PRO A 195 12.83 12.62 3.89
N SER A 196 13.47 11.94 4.85
CA SER A 196 14.20 12.60 5.92
C SER A 196 15.37 13.40 5.35
N MET A 197 15.38 14.70 5.56
CA MET A 197 16.47 15.57 5.12
C MET A 197 17.69 15.39 6.05
N PRO A 198 18.87 14.98 5.55
CA PRO A 198 20.02 14.62 6.40
C PRO A 198 20.49 15.72 7.36
N PHE A 199 20.24 17.00 7.01
CA PHE A 199 20.65 18.16 7.78
C PHE A 199 19.66 18.55 8.90
N GLN A 200 18.42 18.08 8.84
CA GLN A 200 17.45 18.27 9.91
C GLN A 200 17.24 16.91 10.56
N GLN A 201 17.63 16.74 11.83
CA GLN A 201 17.35 15.52 12.62
C GLN A 201 15.84 15.21 12.77
N GLN A 202 14.95 15.94 12.09
CA GLN A 202 13.53 15.63 11.99
C GLN A 202 13.29 14.63 10.85
N ARG A 203 12.83 13.44 11.23
CA ARG A 203 12.18 12.52 10.29
C ARG A 203 10.93 13.20 9.73
N GLY A 204 10.80 13.22 8.41
CA GLY A 204 9.58 13.64 7.76
C GLY A 204 8.42 12.67 8.05
N PRO A 205 7.16 13.09 7.84
CA PRO A 205 6.02 12.19 7.91
C PRO A 205 6.22 10.96 7.04
N GLU A 206 5.92 9.80 7.61
CA GLU A 206 5.91 8.53 6.89
C GLU A 206 4.79 8.51 5.84
N ALA A 207 4.96 7.67 4.82
CA ALA A 207 3.90 7.41 3.86
C ALA A 207 2.67 6.84 4.58
N TRP A 208 1.47 7.13 4.09
CA TRP A 208 0.26 6.53 4.64
C TRP A 208 0.28 5.02 4.45
N ALA A 209 -0.32 4.27 5.38
CA ALA A 209 -0.31 2.81 5.36
C ALA A 209 -0.76 2.22 4.01
N VAL A 210 -1.77 2.82 3.37
CA VAL A 210 -2.20 2.42 2.02
C VAL A 210 -1.10 2.58 0.98
N VAL A 211 -0.33 3.67 1.02
CA VAL A 211 0.77 3.91 0.09
C VAL A 211 1.97 3.01 0.42
N GLN A 212 2.24 2.74 1.70
CA GLN A 212 3.26 1.76 2.10
C GLN A 212 2.95 0.38 1.54
N GLN A 213 1.68 -0.06 1.64
CA GLN A 213 1.23 -1.34 1.08
C GLN A 213 1.39 -1.37 -0.45
N LEU A 214 1.04 -0.28 -1.14
CA LEU A 214 1.24 -0.20 -2.59
C LEU A 214 2.73 -0.26 -2.97
N LYS A 215 3.59 0.45 -2.24
CA LYS A 215 5.05 0.46 -2.45
C LYS A 215 5.71 -0.90 -2.18
N ALA A 216 5.06 -1.77 -1.40
CA ALA A 216 5.56 -3.13 -1.16
C ALA A 216 5.49 -3.99 -2.43
N ASP A 217 4.42 -3.84 -3.22
CA ASP A 217 4.09 -4.72 -4.35
C ASP A 217 4.29 -4.04 -5.73
N TYR A 218 4.28 -2.71 -5.78
CA TYR A 218 4.27 -1.92 -7.02
C TYR A 218 5.28 -0.78 -7.02
N GLU A 219 5.67 -0.34 -8.21
CA GLU A 219 6.37 0.93 -8.36
C GLU A 219 5.35 2.07 -8.20
N VAL A 220 5.58 2.95 -7.23
CA VAL A 220 4.69 4.09 -6.96
C VAL A 220 5.41 5.38 -7.31
N ARG A 221 4.84 6.17 -8.22
CA ARG A 221 5.38 7.46 -8.68
C ARG A 221 4.49 8.62 -8.29
N ASP A 222 5.05 9.57 -7.57
CA ASP A 222 4.35 10.81 -7.20
C ASP A 222 4.28 11.78 -8.39
N LEU A 223 3.09 12.33 -8.63
CA LEU A 223 2.79 13.26 -9.71
C LEU A 223 2.29 14.58 -9.10
N PRO A 224 2.93 15.73 -9.42
CA PRO A 224 2.44 17.03 -9.00
C PRO A 224 1.03 17.37 -9.50
N MET A 225 0.29 18.22 -8.77
CA MET A 225 -0.98 18.83 -9.21
C MET A 225 -0.85 19.80 -10.41
N THR A 226 0.39 20.03 -10.84
CA THR A 226 0.79 20.88 -11.97
C THR A 226 1.29 20.10 -13.17
N SER A 227 1.36 18.76 -13.08
CA SER A 227 1.84 17.91 -14.17
C SER A 227 1.08 18.17 -15.47
N ASP A 228 1.78 18.29 -16.58
CA ASP A 228 1.18 18.52 -17.90
C ASP A 228 1.11 17.26 -18.78
N LYS A 229 1.61 16.13 -18.24
CA LYS A 229 1.62 14.82 -18.86
C LYS A 229 1.62 13.73 -17.78
N ILE A 230 1.03 12.59 -18.10
CA ILE A 230 1.16 11.34 -17.35
C ILE A 230 1.89 10.35 -18.26
N ASP A 231 2.93 9.70 -17.75
CA ASP A 231 3.72 8.77 -18.54
C ASP A 231 2.95 7.49 -18.89
N ALA A 232 3.22 6.97 -20.09
CA ALA A 232 2.44 5.88 -20.69
C ALA A 232 2.64 4.51 -20.01
N ASP A 233 3.69 4.38 -19.20
CA ASP A 233 3.96 3.17 -18.40
C ASP A 233 3.18 3.15 -17.07
N ILE A 234 2.58 4.28 -16.67
CA ILE A 234 1.66 4.34 -15.52
C ILE A 234 0.40 3.54 -15.85
N THR A 235 0.20 2.44 -15.14
CA THR A 235 -0.89 1.48 -15.38
C THR A 235 -2.20 1.94 -14.75
N VAL A 236 -2.12 2.57 -13.58
CA VAL A 236 -3.26 3.15 -12.86
C VAL A 236 -2.83 4.48 -12.25
N LEU A 237 -3.68 5.50 -12.37
CA LEU A 237 -3.52 6.78 -11.71
C LEU A 237 -4.47 6.88 -10.51
N LEU A 238 -3.90 7.05 -9.33
CA LEU A 238 -4.59 7.37 -8.09
C LEU A 238 -4.59 8.89 -7.90
N VAL A 239 -5.77 9.51 -7.93
CA VAL A 239 -5.95 10.95 -7.70
C VAL A 239 -6.64 11.14 -6.35
N VAL A 240 -5.89 11.57 -5.34
CA VAL A 240 -6.38 11.70 -3.96
C VAL A 240 -6.52 13.17 -3.60
N HIS A 241 -7.74 13.61 -3.33
CA HIS A 241 -8.04 14.99 -2.94
C HIS A 241 -7.30 16.02 -3.83
N PRO A 242 -7.68 16.16 -5.11
CA PRO A 242 -7.02 17.05 -6.06
C PRO A 242 -7.33 18.53 -5.81
N ALA A 243 -7.09 18.98 -4.59
CA ALA A 243 -7.17 20.38 -4.21
C ALA A 243 -6.16 21.20 -5.04
N ASP A 244 -6.62 22.33 -5.54
CA ASP A 244 -5.84 23.27 -6.36
C ASP A 244 -5.21 22.65 -7.63
N ILE A 245 -5.82 21.57 -8.15
CA ILE A 245 -5.39 20.94 -9.41
C ILE A 245 -5.47 21.94 -10.57
N THR A 246 -4.42 21.95 -11.40
CA THR A 246 -4.37 22.84 -12.56
C THR A 246 -5.17 22.30 -13.74
N LYS A 247 -5.62 23.19 -14.64
CA LYS A 247 -6.21 22.79 -15.94
C LYS A 247 -5.26 21.91 -16.75
N SER A 248 -3.95 22.14 -16.64
CA SER A 248 -2.92 21.34 -17.31
C SER A 248 -2.88 19.91 -16.78
N ALA A 249 -3.02 19.73 -15.46
CA ALA A 249 -3.13 18.40 -14.85
C ALA A 249 -4.44 17.70 -15.17
N GLU A 250 -5.58 18.39 -15.16
CA GLU A 250 -6.84 17.82 -15.65
C GLU A 250 -6.74 17.41 -17.13
N PHE A 251 -6.06 18.20 -17.97
CA PHE A 251 -5.78 17.83 -19.36
C PHE A 251 -4.92 16.56 -19.45
N ALA A 252 -3.87 16.47 -18.64
CA ALA A 252 -3.02 15.27 -18.60
C ALA A 252 -3.82 14.01 -18.21
N ILE A 253 -4.72 14.13 -17.22
CA ILE A 253 -5.63 13.05 -16.81
C ILE A 253 -6.60 12.68 -17.94
N ASP A 254 -7.16 13.67 -18.63
CA ASP A 254 -8.05 13.46 -19.79
C ASP A 254 -7.35 12.66 -20.89
N GLN A 255 -6.14 13.08 -21.29
CA GLN A 255 -5.37 12.39 -22.32
C GLN A 255 -4.96 10.97 -21.89
N TYR A 256 -4.62 10.79 -20.62
CA TYR A 256 -4.30 9.48 -20.06
C TYR A 256 -5.49 8.51 -20.14
N LEU A 257 -6.69 8.96 -19.74
CA LEU A 257 -7.92 8.17 -19.85
C LEU A 257 -8.29 7.84 -21.29
N LEU A 258 -8.18 8.81 -22.20
CA LEU A 258 -8.43 8.61 -23.63
C LEU A 258 -7.43 7.62 -24.26
N GLY A 259 -6.21 7.57 -23.74
CA GLY A 259 -5.19 6.59 -24.09
C GLY A 259 -5.45 5.18 -23.55
N GLY A 260 -6.54 4.95 -22.80
CA GLY A 260 -6.89 3.66 -22.20
C GLY A 260 -6.35 3.46 -20.78
N GLY A 261 -5.83 4.51 -20.16
CA GLY A 261 -5.43 4.50 -18.76
C GLY A 261 -6.62 4.35 -17.80
N ASN A 262 -6.34 4.03 -16.54
CA ASN A 262 -7.36 3.86 -15.50
C ASN A 262 -7.15 4.87 -14.38
N VAL A 263 -8.21 5.59 -13.99
CA VAL A 263 -8.15 6.59 -12.92
C VAL A 263 -9.04 6.18 -11.76
N VAL A 264 -8.49 6.23 -10.55
CA VAL A 264 -9.25 6.16 -9.30
C VAL A 264 -9.15 7.53 -8.64
N ALA A 265 -10.28 8.24 -8.53
CA ALA A 265 -10.32 9.60 -8.01
C ALA A 265 -11.13 9.68 -6.71
N PHE A 266 -10.58 10.37 -5.72
CA PHE A 266 -11.22 10.71 -4.46
C PHE A 266 -11.30 12.24 -4.35
N VAL A 267 -12.50 12.76 -4.22
CA VAL A 267 -12.77 14.20 -4.08
C VAL A 267 -13.57 14.43 -2.81
N ASP A 268 -13.32 15.55 -2.14
CA ASP A 268 -13.98 15.89 -0.88
C ASP A 268 -14.53 17.31 -0.94
N PRO A 269 -15.75 17.55 -0.46
CA PRO A 269 -16.24 18.91 -0.30
C PRO A 269 -15.59 19.58 0.94
N GLN A 270 -15.21 18.77 1.94
CA GLN A 270 -14.54 19.21 3.16
C GLN A 270 -13.70 18.08 3.79
N SER A 271 -12.46 17.95 3.33
CA SER A 271 -11.47 17.00 3.85
C SER A 271 -11.01 17.39 5.26
N LEU A 272 -11.38 16.55 6.23
CA LEU A 272 -10.91 16.66 7.61
C LEU A 272 -9.40 16.41 7.73
N LEU A 273 -8.83 15.61 6.83
CA LEU A 273 -7.38 15.32 6.81
C LEU A 273 -6.59 16.53 6.31
N ALA A 274 -7.03 17.18 5.22
CA ALA A 274 -6.42 18.42 4.74
C ALA A 274 -6.49 19.52 5.81
N GLN A 275 -7.63 19.63 6.51
CA GLN A 275 -7.78 20.56 7.62
C GLN A 275 -6.81 20.27 8.77
N ALA A 276 -6.66 18.99 9.17
CA ALA A 276 -5.79 18.58 10.26
C ALA A 276 -4.29 18.72 9.94
N MET A 277 -3.91 18.59 8.67
CA MET A 277 -2.52 18.76 8.21
C MET A 277 -2.14 20.21 7.94
N SER A 278 -3.12 21.12 7.88
CA SER A 278 -2.84 22.54 7.73
C SER A 278 -2.21 23.09 9.02
N SER A 279 -1.12 23.84 8.89
CA SER A 279 -0.41 24.47 10.00
C SER A 279 -0.61 25.99 10.01
N GLN A 280 -0.78 26.54 11.21
CA GLN A 280 -0.79 27.99 11.40
C GLN A 280 0.65 28.53 11.27
N PRO A 281 0.82 29.76 10.74
CA PRO A 281 2.11 30.45 10.80
C PRO A 281 2.58 30.55 12.26
N ASN A 282 3.87 30.30 12.51
CA ASN A 282 4.45 30.46 13.84
C ASN A 282 5.22 31.79 13.91
N PRO A 283 4.70 32.81 14.61
CA PRO A 283 5.33 34.13 14.66
C PRO A 283 6.68 34.12 15.39
N MET A 284 6.90 33.16 16.31
CA MET A 284 8.14 33.07 17.08
C MET A 284 9.29 32.46 16.27
N THR A 285 9.01 31.51 15.39
CA THR A 285 10.03 30.86 14.55
C THR A 285 10.11 31.46 13.14
N GLY A 286 9.18 32.36 12.78
CA GLY A 286 9.06 32.92 11.43
C GLY A 286 8.63 31.89 10.39
N GLN A 287 8.21 30.69 10.79
CA GLN A 287 7.78 29.66 9.86
C GLN A 287 6.42 30.03 9.24
N PRO A 288 6.33 30.09 7.90
CA PRO A 288 5.05 30.29 7.23
C PRO A 288 4.14 29.09 7.51
N GLY A 289 2.84 29.36 7.66
CA GLY A 289 1.84 28.31 7.76
C GLY A 289 1.71 27.57 6.42
N SER A 290 1.28 26.32 6.50
CA SER A 290 0.88 25.54 5.33
C SER A 290 -0.64 25.38 5.36
N MET A 291 -1.35 25.90 4.36
CA MET A 291 -2.79 25.72 4.23
C MET A 291 -3.04 24.80 3.05
N ILE A 292 -3.66 23.65 3.31
CA ILE A 292 -4.16 22.75 2.27
C ILE A 292 -5.64 23.08 2.07
N ASN A 293 -6.04 23.42 0.85
CA ASN A 293 -7.44 23.64 0.54
C ASN A 293 -8.23 22.37 0.89
N THR A 294 -9.32 22.54 1.63
CA THR A 294 -10.09 21.40 2.19
C THR A 294 -11.13 20.87 1.21
N SER A 295 -11.33 21.53 0.09
CA SER A 295 -12.27 21.15 -0.95
C SER A 295 -11.52 20.81 -2.24
N SER A 296 -11.95 19.75 -2.90
CA SER A 296 -11.37 19.30 -4.17
C SER A 296 -12.46 18.84 -5.15
N GLU A 297 -12.18 18.98 -6.44
CA GLU A 297 -13.04 18.60 -7.55
C GLU A 297 -12.22 18.38 -8.83
N LEU A 298 -12.85 17.83 -9.87
CA LEU A 298 -12.29 17.71 -11.22
C LEU A 298 -13.27 18.35 -12.22
N PRO A 299 -13.37 19.69 -12.26
CA PRO A 299 -14.52 20.39 -12.83
C PRO A 299 -14.66 20.19 -14.34
N ASN A 300 -13.55 20.14 -15.09
CA ASN A 300 -13.59 19.97 -16.53
C ASN A 300 -13.93 18.50 -16.88
N LEU A 301 -13.30 17.57 -16.17
CA LEU A 301 -13.48 16.14 -16.36
C LEU A 301 -14.90 15.69 -16.00
N PHE A 302 -15.38 16.02 -14.79
CA PHE A 302 -16.72 15.63 -14.32
C PHE A 302 -17.82 16.12 -15.26
N LYS A 303 -17.71 17.39 -15.71
CA LYS A 303 -18.66 17.94 -16.69
C LYS A 303 -18.69 17.13 -18.00
N SER A 304 -17.53 16.74 -18.53
CA SER A 304 -17.45 15.93 -19.75
C SER A 304 -18.07 14.54 -19.56
N TRP A 305 -17.86 13.94 -18.39
CA TRP A 305 -18.34 12.59 -18.06
C TRP A 305 -19.82 12.53 -17.67
N GLY A 306 -20.49 13.69 -17.56
CA GLY A 306 -21.86 13.75 -17.08
C GLY A 306 -21.98 13.50 -15.58
N VAL A 307 -20.95 13.90 -14.82
CA VAL A 307 -20.96 13.88 -13.36
C VAL A 307 -21.13 15.29 -12.86
N SER A 308 -22.14 15.52 -12.02
CA SER A 308 -22.29 16.78 -11.27
C SER A 308 -21.82 16.57 -9.84
N TYR A 309 -21.08 17.52 -9.29
CA TYR A 309 -20.55 17.46 -7.93
C TYR A 309 -20.58 18.87 -7.32
N GLN A 310 -21.04 18.99 -6.08
CA GLN A 310 -21.13 20.26 -5.35
C GLN A 310 -20.06 20.26 -4.26
N LYS A 311 -18.97 20.98 -4.50
CA LYS A 311 -17.78 20.97 -3.63
C LYS A 311 -17.98 21.67 -2.28
N ASP A 312 -19.12 22.33 -2.09
CA ASP A 312 -19.54 23.05 -0.90
C ASP A 312 -20.69 22.37 -0.16
N MET A 313 -21.08 21.15 -0.59
CA MET A 313 -22.19 20.40 0.00
C MET A 313 -21.75 19.00 0.46
N VAL A 314 -22.18 18.65 1.68
CA VAL A 314 -21.90 17.39 2.37
C VAL A 314 -23.19 16.59 2.54
N VAL A 315 -23.09 15.27 2.43
CA VAL A 315 -24.18 14.36 2.75
C VAL A 315 -24.27 14.16 4.25
N ALA A 316 -25.41 14.53 4.83
CA ALA A 316 -25.83 14.11 6.16
C ALA A 316 -26.85 12.97 6.04
N ASP A 317 -26.62 11.85 6.72
CA ASP A 317 -27.53 10.69 6.70
C ASP A 317 -27.87 10.25 8.11
N MET A 318 -29.16 10.21 8.43
CA MET A 318 -29.60 9.80 9.75
C MET A 318 -29.54 8.29 9.95
N ASN A 319 -29.79 7.46 8.94
CA ASN A 319 -29.76 6.00 9.10
C ASN A 319 -28.34 5.44 9.14
N TYR A 320 -27.42 6.08 8.41
CA TYR A 320 -26.02 5.65 8.33
C TYR A 320 -25.07 6.55 9.15
N ARG A 321 -25.58 7.34 10.10
CA ARG A 321 -24.74 8.14 10.99
C ARG A 321 -23.84 7.25 11.85
N GLY A 322 -22.55 7.53 11.79
CA GLY A 322 -21.56 6.98 12.69
C GLY A 322 -21.52 7.75 14.01
N VAL A 323 -20.50 7.43 14.81
CA VAL A 323 -20.23 8.11 16.08
C VAL A 323 -18.85 8.72 16.01
N LEU A 324 -18.75 10.03 16.30
CA LEU A 324 -17.49 10.74 16.42
C LEU A 324 -17.45 11.41 17.80
N GLN A 325 -16.38 11.19 18.57
CA GLN A 325 -16.23 11.73 19.93
C GLN A 325 -17.46 11.46 20.83
N ASN A 326 -17.95 10.21 20.83
CA ASN A 326 -19.15 9.76 21.56
C ASN A 326 -20.46 10.49 21.19
N ARG A 327 -20.50 11.17 20.05
CA ARG A 327 -21.71 11.83 19.54
C ARG A 327 -22.12 11.25 18.20
N PRO A 328 -23.42 10.99 17.98
CA PRO A 328 -23.92 10.66 16.65
C PRO A 328 -23.58 11.79 15.68
N MET A 329 -22.93 11.44 14.57
CA MET A 329 -22.46 12.40 13.57
C MET A 329 -23.07 12.04 12.21
N PRO A 330 -24.13 12.74 11.76
CA PRO A 330 -24.79 12.46 10.49
C PRO A 330 -23.89 12.57 9.26
N THR A 331 -22.76 13.29 9.35
CA THR A 331 -21.78 13.44 8.26
C THR A 331 -20.60 12.47 8.36
N ALA A 332 -20.50 11.67 9.43
CA ALA A 332 -19.55 10.56 9.52
C ALA A 332 -20.29 9.28 9.16
N LEU A 333 -20.45 9.02 7.87
CA LEU A 333 -21.26 7.93 7.35
C LEU A 333 -20.60 6.59 7.61
N GLN A 334 -21.33 5.66 8.20
CA GLN A 334 -21.00 4.24 8.29
C GLN A 334 -21.94 3.46 7.37
N LEU A 335 -21.52 3.28 6.12
CA LEU A 335 -22.31 2.56 5.12
C LEU A 335 -22.26 1.06 5.42
N PRO A 336 -23.40 0.39 5.62
CA PRO A 336 -23.44 -1.06 5.75
C PRO A 336 -23.30 -1.73 4.38
N ASN A 337 -23.05 -3.05 4.37
CA ASN A 337 -22.95 -3.86 3.15
C ASN A 337 -24.09 -3.61 2.13
N LYS A 338 -25.35 -3.48 2.58
CA LYS A 338 -26.53 -3.18 1.72
C LYS A 338 -26.51 -1.82 1.02
N ALA A 339 -25.67 -0.90 1.48
CA ALA A 339 -25.48 0.43 0.90
C ALA A 339 -24.33 0.45 -0.13
N ILE A 340 -23.62 -0.68 -0.27
CA ILE A 340 -22.46 -0.87 -1.11
C ILE A 340 -22.83 -1.91 -2.18
N ASN A 341 -22.44 -1.68 -3.43
CA ASN A 341 -22.73 -2.58 -4.52
C ASN A 341 -21.92 -3.87 -4.38
N GLN A 342 -22.58 -4.99 -4.08
CA GLN A 342 -21.91 -6.28 -3.90
C GLN A 342 -21.67 -7.03 -5.21
N ASP A 343 -22.29 -6.58 -6.31
CA ASP A 343 -22.13 -7.19 -7.64
C ASP A 343 -20.90 -6.64 -8.37
N ASP A 344 -20.40 -5.47 -7.95
CA ASP A 344 -19.20 -4.87 -8.54
C ASP A 344 -17.93 -5.44 -7.91
N ARG A 345 -17.01 -5.94 -8.75
CA ARG A 345 -15.72 -6.51 -8.35
C ARG A 345 -14.86 -5.57 -7.49
N VAL A 346 -15.05 -4.25 -7.58
CA VAL A 346 -14.32 -3.27 -6.77
C VAL A 346 -14.80 -3.26 -5.31
N THR A 347 -16.08 -3.58 -5.09
CA THR A 347 -16.74 -3.39 -3.79
C THR A 347 -17.33 -4.66 -3.19
N SER A 348 -17.33 -5.78 -3.91
CA SER A 348 -17.90 -7.08 -3.50
C SER A 348 -17.26 -7.70 -2.25
N GLY A 349 -16.05 -7.27 -1.87
CA GLY A 349 -15.39 -7.71 -0.63
C GLY A 349 -15.70 -6.84 0.59
N LEU A 350 -16.39 -5.71 0.42
CA LEU A 350 -16.57 -4.72 1.48
C LEU A 350 -17.82 -5.00 2.33
N GLN A 351 -17.62 -5.17 3.62
CA GLN A 351 -18.70 -5.32 4.60
C GLN A 351 -19.24 -3.98 5.09
N SER A 352 -18.38 -2.98 5.15
CA SER A 352 -18.75 -1.62 5.54
C SER A 352 -17.76 -0.61 4.98
N LEU A 353 -18.22 0.63 4.77
CA LEU A 353 -17.40 1.74 4.31
C LEU A 353 -17.67 2.95 5.19
N THR A 354 -16.61 3.55 5.70
CA THR A 354 -16.70 4.80 6.48
C THR A 354 -16.33 5.98 5.58
N LEU A 355 -17.19 6.99 5.54
CA LEU A 355 -16.96 8.22 4.78
C LEU A 355 -17.18 9.42 5.69
N MET A 356 -16.22 10.34 5.74
CA MET A 356 -16.32 11.55 6.55
C MET A 356 -16.54 12.76 5.66
N ASN A 357 -17.60 13.53 5.94
CA ASN A 357 -17.99 14.70 5.17
C ASN A 357 -18.05 14.45 3.66
N ALA A 358 -18.55 13.29 3.24
CA ALA A 358 -18.63 12.94 1.82
C ALA A 358 -19.56 13.87 1.06
N GLY A 359 -19.18 14.21 -0.17
CA GLY A 359 -20.08 14.79 -1.16
C GLY A 359 -20.97 13.74 -1.82
N ALA A 360 -21.76 14.17 -2.79
CA ALA A 360 -22.58 13.29 -3.62
C ALA A 360 -22.39 13.60 -5.10
N PHE A 361 -22.50 12.56 -5.93
CA PHE A 361 -22.47 12.66 -7.38
C PHE A 361 -23.88 12.65 -7.96
N GLY A 362 -24.18 13.61 -8.82
CA GLY A 362 -25.30 13.50 -9.77
C GLY A 362 -24.79 12.91 -11.09
N ILE A 363 -25.62 12.10 -11.74
CA ILE A 363 -25.22 11.32 -12.93
C ILE A 363 -26.17 11.62 -14.08
N ASP A 364 -25.63 12.27 -15.10
CA ASP A 364 -26.25 12.52 -16.40
C ASP A 364 -25.63 11.59 -17.45
N ARG A 365 -26.26 10.44 -17.69
CA ARG A 365 -25.73 9.41 -18.60
C ARG A 365 -25.37 10.01 -19.97
N LYS A 366 -24.11 9.83 -20.38
CA LYS A 366 -23.62 10.18 -21.70
C LYS A 366 -23.58 8.96 -22.61
N GLU A 367 -23.83 9.17 -23.89
CA GLU A 367 -23.70 8.13 -24.91
C GLU A 367 -22.27 7.56 -24.93
N GLY A 368 -22.14 6.24 -25.01
CA GLY A 368 -20.86 5.54 -25.01
C GLY A 368 -20.24 5.31 -23.62
N LEU A 369 -20.85 5.83 -22.55
CA LEU A 369 -20.44 5.59 -21.16
C LEU A 369 -21.42 4.65 -20.45
N ASN A 370 -20.87 3.68 -19.74
CA ASN A 370 -21.55 2.87 -18.76
C ASN A 370 -21.24 3.39 -17.36
N VAL A 371 -22.27 3.53 -16.52
CA VAL A 371 -22.12 4.02 -15.15
C VAL A 371 -22.70 3.00 -14.18
N VAL A 372 -21.86 2.54 -13.26
CA VAL A 372 -22.24 1.64 -12.16
C VAL A 372 -22.11 2.41 -10.86
N THR A 373 -23.20 2.46 -10.08
CA THR A 373 -23.17 3.00 -8.72
C THR A 373 -22.46 2.01 -7.79
N LEU A 374 -21.47 2.48 -7.05
CA LEU A 374 -20.67 1.67 -6.13
C LEU A 374 -21.17 1.74 -4.68
N ALA A 375 -21.66 2.90 -4.27
CA ALA A 375 -22.20 3.10 -2.93
C ALA A 375 -23.24 4.22 -2.92
N THR A 376 -24.19 4.15 -1.98
CA THR A 376 -25.25 5.14 -1.82
C THR A 376 -25.54 5.44 -0.36
N SER A 377 -26.02 6.65 -0.07
CA SER A 377 -26.68 6.96 1.19
C SER A 377 -28.02 6.23 1.32
N SER A 378 -28.67 6.37 2.46
CA SER A 378 -30.08 6.02 2.69
C SER A 378 -31.02 7.12 2.17
N GLU A 379 -32.32 6.82 2.11
CA GLU A 379 -33.34 7.81 1.77
C GLU A 379 -33.54 8.87 2.87
N ALA A 380 -33.09 8.58 4.10
CA ALA A 380 -33.03 9.54 5.19
C ALA A 380 -31.70 10.31 5.15
N SER A 381 -31.40 10.90 3.98
CA SER A 381 -30.24 11.75 3.77
C SER A 381 -30.62 13.12 3.21
N GLU A 382 -29.78 14.11 3.51
CA GLU A 382 -29.90 15.50 3.11
C GLU A 382 -28.52 16.03 2.67
N MET A 383 -28.50 16.95 1.71
CA MET A 383 -27.29 17.71 1.39
C MET A 383 -27.28 18.97 2.24
N ILE A 384 -26.25 19.16 3.06
CA ILE A 384 -26.04 20.36 3.88
C ILE A 384 -24.77 21.09 3.44
N ASP A 385 -24.71 22.40 3.61
CA ASP A 385 -23.48 23.14 3.30
C ASP A 385 -22.33 22.83 4.28
N THR A 386 -21.09 23.08 3.87
CA THR A 386 -19.90 22.80 4.68
C THR A 386 -19.88 23.56 6.02
N ALA A 387 -20.44 24.77 6.08
CA ALA A 387 -20.52 25.53 7.32
C ALA A 387 -21.52 24.90 8.31
N ALA A 388 -22.64 24.37 7.82
CA ALA A 388 -23.57 23.57 8.61
C ALA A 388 -22.89 22.28 9.10
N ALA A 389 -22.15 21.59 8.24
CA ALA A 389 -21.41 20.38 8.63
C ALA A 389 -20.36 20.65 9.73
N GLU A 390 -19.64 21.77 9.69
CA GLU A 390 -18.70 22.16 10.74
C GLU A 390 -19.42 22.48 12.06
N LYS A 391 -20.60 23.12 12.02
CA LYS A 391 -21.43 23.34 13.22
C LYS A 391 -21.84 22.03 13.89
N LEU A 392 -22.11 20.97 13.11
CA LEU A 392 -22.50 19.66 13.66
C LEU A 392 -21.47 19.02 14.59
N ARG A 393 -20.20 19.44 14.51
CA ARG A 393 -19.15 18.99 15.44
C ARG A 393 -19.43 19.43 16.87
N ARG A 394 -20.14 20.55 17.04
CA ARG A 394 -20.40 21.19 18.34
C ARG A 394 -21.89 21.12 18.70
N GLU A 395 -22.77 21.19 17.71
CA GLU A 395 -24.21 21.29 17.88
C GLU A 395 -24.92 20.08 17.23
N PRO A 396 -26.09 19.64 17.74
CA PRO A 396 -26.87 18.61 17.06
C PRO A 396 -27.45 19.16 15.75
N LEU A 397 -27.74 18.27 14.80
CA LEU A 397 -28.47 18.65 13.59
C LEU A 397 -29.91 19.01 13.96
N VAL A 398 -30.28 20.26 13.68
CA VAL A 398 -31.64 20.79 13.84
C VAL A 398 -32.24 21.05 12.46
N ASN A 399 -33.54 20.81 12.29
CA ASN A 399 -34.26 20.99 11.03
C ASN A 399 -33.83 20.09 9.86
N PHE A 400 -33.47 18.83 10.14
CA PHE A 400 -33.19 17.83 9.11
C PHE A 400 -34.42 17.57 8.23
N ILE A 401 -34.25 17.67 6.91
CA ILE A 401 -35.29 17.37 5.92
C ILE A 401 -34.81 16.22 5.04
N PRO A 402 -35.33 14.99 5.21
CA PRO A 402 -34.92 13.86 4.39
C PRO A 402 -35.29 14.12 2.93
N SER A 403 -34.32 13.95 2.03
CA SER A 403 -34.55 14.11 0.59
C SER A 403 -35.45 13.04 -0.02
N GLY A 404 -35.69 11.94 0.70
CA GLY A 404 -36.46 10.78 0.22
C GLY A 404 -35.77 10.01 -0.92
N ARG A 405 -34.51 10.35 -1.22
CA ARG A 405 -33.73 9.75 -2.32
C ARG A 405 -32.35 9.37 -1.81
N LYS A 406 -31.81 8.29 -2.36
CA LYS A 406 -30.43 7.89 -2.09
C LYS A 406 -29.47 8.79 -2.87
N GLN A 407 -28.48 9.35 -2.17
CA GLN A 407 -27.37 10.09 -2.75
C GLN A 407 -26.31 9.10 -3.24
N VAL A 408 -25.70 9.36 -4.39
CA VAL A 408 -24.64 8.51 -4.94
C VAL A 408 -23.31 8.94 -4.34
N LEU A 409 -22.65 8.02 -3.63
CA LEU A 409 -21.41 8.28 -2.88
C LEU A 409 -20.17 7.75 -3.60
N GLY A 410 -20.36 6.90 -4.62
CA GLY A 410 -19.28 6.39 -5.45
C GLY A 410 -19.83 5.84 -6.77
N VAL A 411 -19.06 6.01 -7.84
CA VAL A 411 -19.40 5.53 -9.17
C VAL A 411 -18.18 4.94 -9.87
N ARG A 412 -18.43 3.94 -10.71
CA ARG A 412 -17.48 3.45 -11.71
C ARG A 412 -18.02 3.80 -13.08
N ILE A 413 -17.23 4.53 -13.86
CA ILE A 413 -17.58 4.93 -15.22
C ILE A 413 -16.62 4.20 -16.17
N SER A 414 -17.15 3.57 -17.20
CA SER A 414 -16.36 2.88 -18.22
C SER A 414 -16.94 3.08 -19.62
N GLY A 415 -16.14 2.89 -20.65
CA GLY A 415 -16.59 3.02 -22.04
C GLY A 415 -15.71 3.97 -22.85
N LYS A 416 -16.31 4.64 -23.83
CA LYS A 416 -15.61 5.56 -24.74
C LYS A 416 -15.81 7.00 -24.29
N PHE A 417 -14.82 7.53 -23.57
CA PHE A 417 -14.82 8.91 -23.11
C PHE A 417 -14.63 9.89 -24.28
N LYS A 418 -15.28 11.05 -24.17
CA LYS A 418 -15.00 12.23 -25.01
C LYS A 418 -14.08 13.15 -24.23
N THR A 419 -13.13 13.79 -24.93
CA THR A 419 -12.22 14.74 -24.29
C THR A 419 -12.97 15.87 -23.58
N ALA A 420 -12.53 16.20 -22.38
CA ALA A 420 -12.96 17.41 -21.68
C ALA A 420 -12.33 18.69 -22.25
N PHE A 421 -11.35 18.57 -23.16
CA PHE A 421 -10.55 19.66 -23.71
C PHE A 421 -10.59 19.65 -25.25
N PRO A 422 -11.75 20.01 -25.86
CA PRO A 422 -11.89 19.98 -27.32
C PRO A 422 -10.96 20.95 -28.05
N ASP A 423 -10.52 22.02 -27.37
CA ASP A 423 -9.60 23.02 -27.90
C ASP A 423 -8.11 22.61 -27.74
N GLY A 424 -7.84 21.42 -27.17
CA GLY A 424 -6.50 20.90 -26.98
C GLY A 424 -5.84 21.32 -25.66
N LYS A 425 -4.50 21.28 -25.63
CA LYS A 425 -3.70 21.54 -24.43
C LYS A 425 -3.93 22.98 -23.95
N PRO A 426 -4.31 23.20 -22.67
CA PRO A 426 -4.44 24.54 -22.11
C PRO A 426 -3.12 25.34 -22.21
N GLU A 427 -3.23 26.65 -22.45
CA GLU A 427 -2.06 27.53 -22.38
C GLU A 427 -1.45 27.49 -20.97
N ALA A 428 -0.10 27.48 -20.91
CA ALA A 428 0.60 27.55 -19.63
C ALA A 428 0.21 28.85 -18.89
N PRO A 429 0.01 28.82 -17.57
CA PRO A 429 -0.20 30.03 -16.80
C PRO A 429 0.95 31.01 -17.11
N ALA A 430 0.62 32.26 -17.47
CA ALA A 430 1.62 33.29 -17.64
C ALA A 430 2.47 33.36 -16.36
N ALA A 431 3.80 33.30 -16.52
CA ALA A 431 4.72 33.49 -15.41
C ALA A 431 4.30 34.76 -14.64
N PRO A 432 4.30 34.75 -13.29
CA PRO A 432 4.06 35.97 -12.54
C PRO A 432 4.99 37.06 -13.07
N LYS A 433 4.44 38.20 -13.50
CA LYS A 433 5.28 39.36 -13.82
C LYS A 433 6.10 39.64 -12.57
N GLU A 434 7.43 39.62 -12.69
CA GLU A 434 8.32 40.15 -11.67
C GLU A 434 8.01 41.63 -11.47
N THR A 435 7.08 41.94 -10.56
CA THR A 435 6.90 43.29 -10.06
C THR A 435 7.86 43.46 -8.89
N GLY A 436 9.02 44.07 -9.13
CA GLY A 436 9.91 44.44 -8.03
C GLY A 436 11.39 44.69 -8.36
N GLY A 437 11.73 45.22 -9.53
CA GLY A 437 13.01 45.92 -9.72
C GLY A 437 12.82 47.39 -9.34
N ALA A 438 13.67 47.92 -8.46
CA ALA A 438 13.57 49.27 -7.92
C ALA A 438 13.31 50.33 -9.01
N GLU A 439 12.21 51.04 -8.84
CA GLU A 439 11.86 52.24 -9.59
C GLU A 439 12.98 53.28 -9.33
N GLN A 440 13.83 53.50 -10.33
CA GLN A 440 14.76 54.62 -10.32
C GLN A 440 13.92 55.89 -10.34
N ASP A 441 13.81 56.50 -9.17
CA ASP A 441 13.26 57.83 -8.98
C ASP A 441 14.02 58.84 -9.85
N ALA A 442 13.39 59.25 -10.95
CA ALA A 442 13.93 60.23 -11.90
C ALA A 442 13.82 61.68 -11.39
N SER A 443 13.64 61.90 -10.08
CA SER A 443 13.46 63.22 -9.49
C SER A 443 14.46 63.60 -8.37
N ALA A 444 15.62 62.95 -8.31
CA ALA A 444 16.72 63.41 -7.46
C ALA A 444 17.53 64.56 -8.10
N PRO A 445 17.73 65.71 -7.43
CA PRO A 445 18.48 66.84 -7.98
C PRO A 445 19.98 66.56 -8.03
N ALA A 446 20.63 67.02 -9.11
CA ALA A 446 22.05 66.84 -9.40
C ALA A 446 22.95 67.49 -8.33
N ALA A 447 23.80 66.68 -7.67
CA ALA A 447 24.91 67.18 -6.89
C ALA A 447 26.08 67.58 -7.80
N ALA A 448 26.48 68.84 -7.71
CA ALA A 448 27.63 69.42 -8.39
C ALA A 448 28.94 68.71 -8.00
N GLY A 449 29.83 68.57 -8.98
CA GLY A 449 30.95 67.64 -8.95
C GLY A 449 32.19 68.04 -8.14
N ALA A 450 33.16 67.13 -8.16
CA ALA A 450 34.57 67.39 -7.90
C ALA A 450 35.42 66.33 -8.63
N ALA A 451 36.59 66.78 -9.08
CA ALA A 451 37.42 66.21 -10.12
C ALA A 451 38.11 64.88 -9.80
N THR A 452 38.34 64.11 -10.86
CA THR A 452 39.33 63.02 -10.96
C THR A 452 40.75 63.57 -10.89
N PRO A 453 41.69 62.89 -10.20
CA PRO A 453 43.09 62.91 -10.60
C PRO A 453 43.47 61.58 -11.25
N ALA A 454 44.23 61.72 -12.33
CA ALA A 454 44.71 60.67 -13.20
C ALA A 454 45.58 59.61 -12.48
N ALA A 455 45.54 58.40 -13.03
CA ALA A 455 46.50 57.34 -12.75
C ALA A 455 47.91 57.73 -13.20
N PRO A 456 48.95 57.23 -12.50
CA PRO A 456 50.19 56.86 -13.14
C PRO A 456 50.32 55.33 -13.25
N LYS A 457 50.80 54.92 -14.42
CA LYS A 457 51.25 53.57 -14.75
C LYS A 457 52.38 53.12 -13.82
N THR A 458 52.28 51.92 -13.28
CA THR A 458 53.22 50.78 -13.43
C THR A 458 52.59 49.54 -12.83
#